data_AF-A0A8J4BPK3-F1
#
_entry.id   AF-A0A8J4BPK3-F1
#
_cell.length_a   1.000
_cell.length_b   1.000
_cell.length_c   1.000
_cell.angle_alpha   90.00
_cell.angle_beta   90.00
_cell.angle_gamma   90.00
#
_symmetry.space_group_name_H-M   'P 1'
#
loop_
_entity.id
_entity.type
_entity.pdbx_description
1 polymer ?
#
loop_
_entity_poly.entity_id
_entity_poly.type
_entity_poly.pdbx_seq_one_letter_code
_entity_poly.pdbx_strand_id
1 'polypeptide(L)'
;MYVCDGDSSGVLHFLGTSYGTQGWVNPMLAKRVDVRASSPTDRTTDPRVVVGRQFVRTNFAGPRYVNGAAISWWQVDLGEQHQLAITYYTLRHDGSQDFVRSWVLQGSHDLAVWVDLKRHSNDTTIKVPGQYASWPVIGPAAAVPYRAFRLLLTAPNASPNPAGRHNFCLSNLELYGFLHKGAANSGASGGATGGGGQADGSGASGAVGLIGSRNVFAGDSSSAEGESRTSAAFGANAAHMRRDEVPTVLPGGGEGSAHEVLTGAEALGASSA
;
A
#
# COMPACT_ATOMS: atom_id res chain seq x y z
N MET A 1 -8.89 -9.83 13.08
CA MET A 1 -10.03 -9.21 12.37
C MET A 1 -10.05 -7.74 12.74
N TYR A 2 -10.39 -6.82 11.83
CA TYR A 2 -10.47 -5.39 12.17
C TYR A 2 -11.59 -5.13 13.17
N VAL A 3 -11.31 -4.35 14.21
CA VAL A 3 -12.26 -3.94 15.25
C VAL A 3 -12.47 -2.43 15.19
N CYS A 4 -11.39 -1.65 15.23
CA CYS A 4 -11.43 -0.21 15.13
C CYS A 4 -10.07 0.38 14.71
N ASP A 5 -10.08 1.66 14.35
CA ASP A 5 -8.88 2.40 13.97
C ASP A 5 -7.80 2.35 15.06
N GLY A 6 -6.62 1.86 14.69
CA GLY A 6 -5.46 1.78 15.59
C GLY A 6 -5.51 0.67 16.64
N ASP A 7 -6.36 -0.34 16.44
CA ASP A 7 -6.47 -1.50 17.32
C ASP A 7 -5.20 -2.39 17.35
N SER A 8 -5.28 -3.55 18.01
CA SER A 8 -4.17 -4.52 18.16
C SER A 8 -4.50 -5.90 17.58
N SER A 9 -5.46 -5.96 16.68
CA SER A 9 -6.02 -7.19 16.10
C SER A 9 -5.52 -7.46 14.68
N GLY A 10 -4.56 -6.65 14.21
CA GLY A 10 -3.90 -6.78 12.91
C GLY A 10 -2.70 -7.72 12.91
N VAL A 11 -2.24 -8.03 11.70
CA VAL A 11 -1.20 -9.00 11.39
C VAL A 11 0.17 -8.52 11.86
N LEU A 12 0.51 -7.24 11.70
CA LEU A 12 1.80 -6.71 12.11
C LEU A 12 1.91 -6.70 13.64
N HIS A 13 0.83 -6.33 14.34
CA HIS A 13 0.74 -6.53 15.79
C HIS A 13 0.88 -8.00 16.21
N PHE A 14 0.17 -8.91 15.54
CA PHE A 14 0.23 -10.35 15.82
C PHE A 14 1.64 -10.93 15.61
N LEU A 15 2.34 -10.52 14.55
CA LEU A 15 3.74 -10.87 14.34
C LEU A 15 4.64 -10.28 15.42
N GLY A 16 4.43 -9.01 15.80
CA GLY A 16 5.21 -8.34 16.85
C GLY A 16 5.12 -8.98 18.24
N THR A 17 4.00 -9.66 18.53
CA THR A 17 3.79 -10.44 19.77
C THR A 17 4.24 -11.90 19.65
N SER A 18 4.95 -12.26 18.57
CA SER A 18 5.26 -13.66 18.23
C SER A 18 4.03 -14.56 18.28
N TYR A 19 3.01 -14.21 17.51
CA TYR A 19 1.76 -14.96 17.46
C TYR A 19 1.01 -14.99 18.82
N GLY A 20 1.16 -13.94 19.62
CA GLY A 20 0.55 -13.84 20.96
C GLY A 20 1.32 -14.54 22.09
N THR A 21 2.50 -15.08 21.84
CA THR A 21 3.29 -15.83 22.84
C THR A 21 4.17 -14.94 23.73
N GLN A 22 4.40 -13.69 23.35
CA GLN A 22 5.22 -12.74 24.13
C GLN A 22 4.67 -11.31 24.04
N GLY A 23 5.24 -10.43 24.88
CA GLY A 23 5.00 -8.99 24.80
C GLY A 23 5.34 -8.42 23.42
N TRP A 24 4.64 -7.36 23.03
CA TRP A 24 4.82 -6.74 21.72
C TRP A 24 6.23 -6.16 21.57
N VAL A 25 6.89 -6.55 20.49
CA VAL A 25 8.12 -5.93 19.97
C VAL A 25 7.83 -5.48 18.55
N ASN A 26 8.39 -4.35 18.12
CA ASN A 26 8.26 -3.91 16.73
C ASN A 26 8.63 -5.07 15.77
N PRO A 27 7.74 -5.48 14.86
CA PRO A 27 7.93 -6.68 14.06
C PRO A 27 9.15 -6.59 13.13
N MET A 28 9.55 -5.38 12.72
CA MET A 28 10.79 -5.17 11.95
C MET A 28 12.03 -5.37 12.84
N LEU A 29 12.01 -4.85 14.07
CA LEU A 29 13.11 -5.06 15.03
C LEU A 29 13.22 -6.52 15.47
N ALA A 30 12.08 -7.23 15.55
CA ALA A 30 12.02 -8.66 15.80
C ALA A 30 12.42 -9.51 14.58
N LYS A 31 12.81 -8.88 13.45
CA LYS A 31 13.17 -9.54 12.18
C LYS A 31 12.09 -10.47 11.64
N ARG A 32 10.82 -10.12 11.87
CA ARG A 32 9.67 -10.88 11.38
C ARG A 32 9.10 -10.31 10.08
N VAL A 33 9.33 -9.03 9.83
CA VAL A 33 8.97 -8.35 8.58
C VAL A 33 10.11 -7.45 8.13
N ASP A 34 10.15 -7.15 6.83
CA ASP A 34 11.02 -6.10 6.27
C ASP A 34 10.16 -4.95 5.76
N VAL A 35 10.63 -3.72 5.92
CA VAL A 35 9.91 -2.51 5.50
C VAL A 35 10.84 -1.64 4.69
N ARG A 36 10.38 -1.21 3.50
CA ARG A 36 11.15 -0.36 2.59
C ARG A 36 10.33 0.83 2.12
N ALA A 37 11.04 1.88 1.75
CA ALA A 37 10.50 3.06 1.10
C ALA A 37 11.14 3.26 -0.28
N SER A 38 10.50 4.07 -1.11
CA SER A 38 11.08 4.58 -2.36
C SER A 38 12.35 5.43 -2.13
N SER A 39 12.39 6.19 -1.03
CA SER A 39 13.53 6.99 -0.57
C SER A 39 14.48 6.21 0.35
N PRO A 40 15.77 6.58 0.42
CA PRO A 40 16.68 6.06 1.44
C PRO A 40 16.21 6.36 2.86
N THR A 41 16.60 5.51 3.82
CA THR A 41 16.39 5.78 5.24
C THR A 41 17.20 6.99 5.68
N ASP A 42 16.54 7.94 6.35
CA ASP A 42 17.16 9.15 6.90
C ASP A 42 16.35 9.68 8.09
N ARG A 43 16.61 10.92 8.51
CA ARG A 43 15.89 11.56 9.64
C ARG A 43 14.39 11.76 9.40
N THR A 44 13.92 11.61 8.16
CA THR A 44 12.53 11.81 7.72
C THR A 44 11.90 10.54 7.12
N THR A 45 12.69 9.51 6.87
CA THR A 45 12.25 8.20 6.35
C THR A 45 12.74 7.11 7.31
N ASP A 46 11.90 6.69 8.25
CA ASP A 46 12.18 5.58 9.17
C ASP A 46 11.18 4.43 8.97
N PRO A 47 11.58 3.33 8.29
CA PRO A 47 10.71 2.17 8.07
C PRO A 47 10.20 1.52 9.35
N ARG A 48 10.90 1.66 10.48
CA ARG A 48 10.47 1.09 11.77
C ARG A 48 9.21 1.74 12.29
N VAL A 49 8.99 3.01 11.97
CA VAL A 49 7.78 3.75 12.37
C VAL A 49 6.55 3.14 11.71
N VAL A 50 6.64 2.80 10.43
CA VAL A 50 5.49 2.33 9.63
C VAL A 50 4.84 1.09 10.23
N VAL A 51 5.61 0.14 10.74
CA VAL A 51 5.09 -1.06 11.42
C VAL A 51 5.20 -0.98 12.95
N GLY A 52 5.59 0.18 13.45
CA GLY A 52 5.54 0.52 14.86
C GLY A 52 4.17 1.07 15.24
N ARG A 53 3.96 1.37 16.53
CA ARG A 53 2.71 1.95 17.04
C ARG A 53 2.84 3.41 17.47
N GLN A 54 4.05 3.97 17.31
CA GLN A 54 4.38 5.30 17.79
C GLN A 54 3.93 6.34 16.78
N PHE A 55 3.28 7.39 17.27
CA PHE A 55 3.04 8.58 16.47
C PHE A 55 4.36 9.29 16.23
N VAL A 56 4.60 9.74 15.00
CA VAL A 56 5.69 10.65 14.70
C VAL A 56 5.20 11.82 13.87
N ARG A 57 5.82 12.97 14.06
CA ARG A 57 5.42 14.21 13.38
C ARG A 57 5.87 14.25 11.93
N THR A 58 6.93 13.53 11.58
CA THR A 58 7.49 13.51 10.23
C THR A 58 7.99 12.11 9.94
N ASN A 59 7.34 11.43 9.00
CA ASN A 59 7.84 10.21 8.40
C ASN A 59 7.19 10.00 7.04
N PHE A 60 7.99 9.97 5.97
CA PHE A 60 7.46 9.82 4.62
C PHE A 60 8.38 9.02 3.70
N ALA A 61 7.78 8.34 2.73
CA ALA A 61 8.50 7.84 1.56
C ALA A 61 8.54 8.96 0.51
N GLY A 62 9.74 9.41 0.18
CA GLY A 62 9.97 10.47 -0.80
C GLY A 62 9.98 9.94 -2.25
N PRO A 63 9.82 10.83 -3.25
CA PRO A 63 9.77 10.43 -4.64
C PRO A 63 11.09 9.87 -5.13
N ARG A 64 11.01 8.74 -5.82
CA ARG A 64 12.03 8.27 -6.76
C ARG A 64 11.55 8.57 -8.17
N TYR A 65 12.41 9.18 -8.98
CA TYR A 65 12.08 9.47 -10.37
C TYR A 65 12.40 8.28 -11.26
N VAL A 66 11.39 7.77 -11.96
CA VAL A 66 11.55 6.72 -12.97
C VAL A 66 10.91 7.23 -14.25
N ASN A 67 11.69 7.34 -15.32
CA ASN A 67 11.25 7.86 -16.61
C ASN A 67 10.57 9.24 -16.50
N GLY A 68 11.08 10.12 -15.63
CA GLY A 68 10.53 11.46 -15.40
C GLY A 68 9.29 11.53 -14.50
N ALA A 69 8.69 10.40 -14.12
CA ALA A 69 7.57 10.36 -13.20
C ALA A 69 8.05 10.19 -11.75
N ALA A 70 7.49 10.98 -10.83
CA ALA A 70 7.72 10.83 -9.39
C ALA A 70 6.92 9.65 -8.84
N ILE A 71 7.61 8.69 -8.23
CA ILE A 71 7.02 7.47 -7.68
C ILE A 71 7.39 7.36 -6.20
N SER A 72 6.37 7.30 -5.34
CA SER A 72 6.56 7.17 -3.90
C SER A 72 5.77 5.99 -3.36
N TRP A 73 6.43 5.17 -2.55
CA TRP A 73 5.81 3.97 -2.01
C TRP A 73 6.40 3.54 -0.68
N TRP A 74 5.56 2.88 0.11
CA TRP A 74 5.95 2.05 1.24
C TRP A 74 5.69 0.59 0.91
N GLN A 75 6.61 -0.29 1.28
CA GLN A 75 6.52 -1.73 1.07
C GLN A 75 6.72 -2.44 2.39
N VAL A 76 5.89 -3.45 2.65
CA VAL A 76 6.02 -4.39 3.77
C VAL A 76 6.13 -5.80 3.20
N ASP A 77 7.21 -6.48 3.51
CA ASP A 77 7.39 -7.91 3.26
C ASP A 77 7.14 -8.68 4.57
N LEU A 78 6.14 -9.56 4.58
CA LEU A 78 5.82 -10.37 5.76
C LEU A 78 6.83 -11.50 5.98
N GLY A 79 7.76 -11.73 5.05
CA GLY A 79 8.74 -12.79 5.09
C GLY A 79 8.30 -14.04 4.31
N GLU A 80 9.26 -14.88 3.94
CA GLU A 80 9.02 -16.08 3.10
C GLU A 80 8.06 -17.11 3.72
N GLN A 81 7.93 -17.08 5.05
CA GLN A 81 7.07 -18.00 5.77
C GLN A 81 5.63 -17.50 5.86
N HIS A 82 5.30 -16.32 5.34
CA HIS A 82 4.01 -15.68 5.60
C HIS A 82 3.33 -15.28 4.31
N GLN A 83 2.04 -15.56 4.26
CA GLN A 83 1.15 -15.06 3.21
C GLN A 83 -0.16 -14.61 3.83
N LEU A 84 -0.71 -13.49 3.38
CA LEU A 84 -1.91 -12.89 3.94
C LEU A 84 -2.97 -12.76 2.83
N ALA A 85 -4.11 -13.40 3.03
CA ALA A 85 -5.33 -13.04 2.31
C ALA A 85 -5.96 -11.85 3.03
N ILE A 86 -5.81 -10.66 2.45
CA ILE A 86 -6.13 -9.39 3.11
C ILE A 86 -7.63 -9.09 3.04
N THR A 87 -8.15 -8.49 4.10
CA THR A 87 -9.57 -8.11 4.24
C THR A 87 -9.74 -6.64 4.61
N TYR A 88 -8.73 -6.05 5.27
CA TYR A 88 -8.73 -4.67 5.72
C TYR A 88 -7.29 -4.18 5.82
N TYR A 89 -7.12 -2.86 5.79
CA TYR A 89 -5.90 -2.22 6.25
C TYR A 89 -6.21 -0.88 6.90
N THR A 90 -5.32 -0.45 7.78
CA THR A 90 -5.37 0.83 8.50
C THR A 90 -4.12 1.61 8.19
N LEU A 91 -4.26 2.92 7.95
CA LEU A 91 -3.15 3.85 7.91
C LEU A 91 -3.28 4.83 9.08
N ARG A 92 -2.14 5.30 9.58
CA ARG A 92 -2.06 6.52 10.38
C ARG A 92 -1.20 7.53 9.64
N HIS A 93 -1.76 8.71 9.42
CA HIS A 93 -1.00 9.84 8.87
C HIS A 93 0.09 10.30 9.84
N ASP A 94 1.16 10.91 9.35
CA ASP A 94 2.14 11.56 10.23
C ASP A 94 1.62 12.93 10.72
N GLY A 95 2.51 13.78 11.24
CA GLY A 95 2.15 15.12 11.72
C GLY A 95 2.00 16.19 10.64
N SER A 96 2.21 15.87 9.36
CA SER A 96 2.21 16.84 8.26
C SER A 96 0.80 17.16 7.75
N GLN A 97 0.70 18.17 6.88
CA GLN A 97 -0.52 18.48 6.09
C GLN A 97 -0.49 17.83 4.69
N ASP A 98 0.49 16.96 4.43
CA ASP A 98 0.73 16.31 3.14
C ASP A 98 -0.19 15.08 2.97
N PHE A 99 -1.49 15.26 3.19
CA PHE A 99 -2.45 14.16 3.27
C PHE A 99 -2.51 13.37 1.96
N VAL A 100 -2.39 12.05 2.04
CA VAL A 100 -2.54 11.16 0.89
C VAL A 100 -3.93 11.31 0.25
N ARG A 101 -3.99 11.28 -1.09
CA ARG A 101 -5.24 11.47 -1.86
C ARG A 101 -5.50 10.36 -2.85
N SER A 102 -4.50 10.01 -3.65
CA SER A 102 -4.64 8.94 -4.65
C SER A 102 -3.48 7.97 -4.54
N TRP A 103 -3.81 6.74 -4.19
CA TRP A 103 -2.85 5.66 -4.02
C TRP A 103 -3.48 4.32 -4.34
N VAL A 104 -2.65 3.30 -4.47
CA VAL A 104 -3.08 1.92 -4.64
C VAL A 104 -2.40 1.04 -3.60
N LEU A 105 -3.17 0.17 -2.96
CA LEU A 105 -2.67 -0.96 -2.20
C LEU A 105 -2.48 -2.14 -3.16
N GLN A 106 -1.27 -2.68 -3.19
CA GLN A 106 -0.88 -3.80 -4.05
C GLN A 106 -0.38 -4.97 -3.22
N GLY A 107 -0.54 -6.19 -3.76
CA GLY A 107 0.00 -7.44 -3.21
C GLY A 107 1.04 -8.05 -4.14
N SER A 108 2.01 -8.77 -3.58
CA SER A 108 3.04 -9.49 -4.34
C SER A 108 3.42 -10.81 -3.66
N HIS A 109 3.75 -11.81 -4.47
CA HIS A 109 4.31 -13.09 -4.00
C HIS A 109 5.85 -13.07 -3.99
N ASP A 110 6.48 -12.28 -4.85
CA ASP A 110 7.90 -12.37 -5.21
C ASP A 110 8.66 -11.03 -5.12
N LEU A 111 7.99 -9.96 -4.69
CA LEU A 111 8.48 -8.57 -4.64
C LEU A 111 8.76 -7.94 -6.02
N ALA A 112 8.54 -8.66 -7.12
CA ALA A 112 8.80 -8.22 -8.48
C ALA A 112 7.49 -7.87 -9.20
N VAL A 113 6.51 -8.77 -9.15
CA VAL A 113 5.20 -8.59 -9.77
C VAL A 113 4.19 -8.15 -8.72
N TRP A 114 3.46 -7.09 -9.02
CA TRP A 114 2.52 -6.46 -8.10
C TRP A 114 1.11 -6.46 -8.70
N VAL A 115 0.13 -6.86 -7.89
CA VAL A 115 -1.30 -6.90 -8.25
C VAL A 115 -2.04 -5.83 -7.47
N ASP A 116 -2.85 -5.01 -8.14
CA ASP A 116 -3.72 -4.01 -7.51
C ASP A 116 -4.82 -4.70 -6.69
N LEU A 117 -4.86 -4.43 -5.39
CA LEU A 117 -5.87 -4.96 -4.47
C LEU A 117 -6.95 -3.93 -4.15
N LYS A 118 -6.56 -2.65 -4.05
CA LYS A 118 -7.48 -1.55 -3.84
C LYS A 118 -6.91 -0.24 -4.36
N ARG A 119 -7.72 0.50 -5.11
CA ARG A 119 -7.36 1.82 -5.65
C ARG A 119 -8.17 2.92 -4.97
N HIS A 120 -7.49 4.01 -4.63
CA HIS A 120 -8.05 5.24 -4.09
C HIS A 120 -7.83 6.37 -5.09
N SER A 121 -8.86 7.17 -5.32
CA SER A 121 -8.80 8.35 -6.18
C SER A 121 -9.42 9.52 -5.43
N ASN A 122 -8.63 10.55 -5.15
CA ASN A 122 -9.03 11.73 -4.39
C ASN A 122 -9.75 11.40 -3.06
N ASP A 123 -9.27 10.40 -2.34
CA ASP A 123 -9.81 9.99 -1.05
C ASP A 123 -9.45 11.04 0.01
N THR A 124 -10.49 11.59 0.67
CA THR A 124 -10.38 12.67 1.65
C THR A 124 -10.65 12.21 3.09
N THR A 125 -10.63 10.89 3.34
CA THR A 125 -10.91 10.31 4.66
C THR A 125 -9.91 10.81 5.72
N ILE A 126 -8.62 10.88 5.35
CA ILE A 126 -7.57 11.48 6.17
C ILE A 126 -7.52 12.99 5.89
N LYS A 127 -7.81 13.78 6.92
CA LYS A 127 -7.95 15.24 6.86
C LYS A 127 -7.27 15.99 8.00
N VAL A 128 -6.82 15.29 9.05
CA VAL A 128 -6.06 15.90 10.15
C VAL A 128 -4.78 15.14 10.46
N PRO A 129 -3.72 15.82 10.95
CA PRO A 129 -2.47 15.17 11.33
C PRO A 129 -2.68 14.05 12.36
N GLY A 130 -1.94 12.95 12.21
CA GLY A 130 -1.99 11.81 13.14
C GLY A 130 -3.27 10.96 13.08
N GLN A 131 -4.21 11.29 12.18
CA GLN A 131 -5.47 10.58 12.03
C GLN A 131 -5.26 9.15 11.54
N TYR A 132 -5.98 8.22 12.15
CA TYR A 132 -6.18 6.88 11.62
C TYR A 132 -7.33 6.86 10.63
N ALA A 133 -7.19 6.03 9.60
CA ALA A 133 -8.29 5.66 8.72
C ALA A 133 -8.10 4.22 8.25
N SER A 134 -9.20 3.51 8.08
CA SER A 134 -9.20 2.11 7.70
C SER A 134 -10.14 1.86 6.52
N TRP A 135 -9.77 0.91 5.67
CA TRP A 135 -10.59 0.56 4.51
C TRP A 135 -10.68 -0.94 4.29
N PRO A 136 -11.88 -1.43 3.90
CA PRO A 136 -12.03 -2.81 3.48
C PRO A 136 -11.35 -3.05 2.14
N VAL A 137 -10.74 -4.23 2.01
CA VAL A 137 -10.15 -4.74 0.77
C VAL A 137 -11.01 -5.91 0.32
N ILE A 138 -11.81 -5.68 -0.73
CA ILE A 138 -12.86 -6.59 -1.19
C ILE A 138 -12.58 -6.94 -2.64
N GLY A 139 -12.72 -8.22 -2.98
CA GLY A 139 -12.66 -8.71 -4.35
C GLY A 139 -11.82 -9.98 -4.46
N PRO A 140 -11.84 -10.64 -5.63
CA PRO A 140 -11.14 -11.91 -5.83
C PRO A 140 -9.63 -11.81 -5.58
N ALA A 141 -9.00 -10.71 -5.99
CA ALA A 141 -7.57 -10.49 -5.75
C ALA A 141 -7.24 -10.42 -4.25
N ALA A 142 -8.10 -9.82 -3.42
CA ALA A 142 -7.88 -9.70 -1.98
C ALA A 142 -7.90 -11.07 -1.26
N ALA A 143 -8.64 -12.04 -1.80
CA ALA A 143 -8.72 -13.39 -1.27
C ALA A 143 -7.47 -14.25 -1.57
N VAL A 144 -6.59 -13.79 -2.47
CA VAL A 144 -5.32 -14.45 -2.77
C VAL A 144 -4.32 -14.15 -1.64
N PRO A 145 -3.63 -15.17 -1.05
CA PRO A 145 -2.62 -14.93 -0.03
C PRO A 145 -1.32 -14.36 -0.61
N TYR A 146 -0.99 -13.10 -0.28
CA TYR A 146 0.27 -12.45 -0.71
C TYR A 146 1.31 -12.39 0.40
N ARG A 147 2.59 -12.51 0.03
CA ARG A 147 3.73 -12.35 0.94
C ARG A 147 3.98 -10.90 1.32
N ALA A 148 3.85 -10.01 0.34
CA ALA A 148 4.22 -8.62 0.50
C ALA A 148 3.12 -7.67 0.02
N PHE A 149 3.13 -6.47 0.60
CA PHE A 149 2.17 -5.42 0.33
C PHE A 149 2.88 -4.10 0.05
N ARG A 150 2.35 -3.32 -0.88
CA ARG A 150 2.89 -1.99 -1.23
C ARG A 150 1.77 -0.98 -1.30
N LEU A 151 1.98 0.15 -0.64
CA LEU A 151 1.20 1.37 -0.83
C LEU A 151 1.94 2.24 -1.83
N LEU A 152 1.35 2.46 -3.00
CA LEU A 152 1.95 3.21 -4.09
C LEU A 152 1.14 4.48 -4.34
N LEU A 153 1.76 5.65 -4.20
CA LEU A 153 1.15 6.93 -4.54
C LEU A 153 0.96 7.02 -6.06
N THR A 154 -0.25 7.37 -6.51
CA THR A 154 -0.60 7.42 -7.95
C THR A 154 -0.91 8.83 -8.45
N ALA A 155 -1.06 9.80 -7.56
CA ALA A 155 -1.17 11.22 -7.87
C ALA A 155 -0.66 12.06 -6.69
N PRO A 156 -0.41 13.36 -6.87
CA PRO A 156 -0.01 14.25 -5.78
C PRO A 156 -0.90 14.14 -4.52
N ASN A 157 -0.27 14.25 -3.35
CA ASN A 157 -0.95 14.42 -2.08
C ASN A 157 -1.48 15.86 -1.92
N ALA A 158 -2.09 16.17 -0.77
CA ALA A 158 -2.70 17.47 -0.50
C ALA A 158 -1.71 18.59 -0.09
N SER A 159 -0.40 18.38 -0.20
CA SER A 159 0.61 19.31 0.29
C SER A 159 0.45 20.70 -0.34
N PRO A 160 0.41 21.78 0.47
CA PRO A 160 0.46 23.14 -0.05
C PRO A 160 1.83 23.45 -0.65
N ASN A 161 2.89 22.75 -0.21
CA ASN A 161 4.25 22.89 -0.73
C ASN A 161 4.46 21.99 -1.96
N PRO A 162 4.76 22.53 -3.15
CA PRO A 162 5.05 21.72 -4.34
C PRO A 162 6.12 20.65 -4.12
N ALA A 163 7.13 20.90 -3.28
CA ALA A 163 8.19 19.93 -2.99
C ALA A 163 7.70 18.72 -2.19
N GLY A 164 6.61 18.87 -1.42
CA GLY A 164 6.02 17.80 -0.60
C GLY A 164 4.96 16.99 -1.33
N ARG A 165 4.52 17.41 -2.52
CA ARG A 165 3.35 16.85 -3.23
C ARG A 165 3.47 15.38 -3.60
N HIS A 166 4.68 14.85 -3.66
CA HIS A 166 4.92 13.44 -3.95
C HIS A 166 5.39 12.66 -2.73
N ASN A 167 5.32 13.19 -1.52
CA ASN A 167 5.63 12.42 -0.32
C ASN A 167 4.46 11.47 0.04
N PHE A 168 4.77 10.25 0.45
CA PHE A 168 3.78 9.37 1.07
C PHE A 168 4.03 9.34 2.58
N CYS A 169 3.35 10.23 3.30
CA CYS A 169 3.54 10.43 4.74
C CYS A 169 2.72 9.42 5.57
N LEU A 170 3.37 8.69 6.48
CA LEU A 170 2.76 7.69 7.35
C LEU A 170 3.46 7.63 8.69
N SER A 171 2.70 7.47 9.77
CA SER A 171 3.25 7.10 11.09
C SER A 171 2.90 5.67 11.51
N ASN A 172 1.95 5.01 10.84
CA ASN A 172 1.66 3.59 11.03
C ASN A 172 0.87 3.00 9.84
N LEU A 173 1.05 1.70 9.62
CA LEU A 173 0.28 0.82 8.76
C LEU A 173 -0.06 -0.44 9.58
N GLU A 174 -1.28 -0.94 9.45
CA GLU A 174 -1.70 -2.24 9.96
C GLU A 174 -2.50 -3.00 8.90
N LEU A 175 -2.30 -4.32 8.80
CA LEU A 175 -2.93 -5.19 7.81
C LEU A 175 -3.82 -6.22 8.52
N TYR A 176 -4.98 -6.55 7.94
CA TYR A 176 -5.93 -7.47 8.56
C TYR A 176 -6.39 -8.52 7.57
N GLY A 177 -6.52 -9.76 8.03
CA GLY A 177 -7.05 -10.86 7.23
C GLY A 177 -6.61 -12.21 7.74
N PHE A 178 -6.55 -13.18 6.84
CA PHE A 178 -6.17 -14.55 7.15
C PHE A 178 -4.69 -14.76 6.85
N LEU A 179 -3.89 -14.82 7.92
CA LEU A 179 -2.46 -15.06 7.84
C LEU A 179 -2.19 -16.57 7.77
N HIS A 180 -1.57 -17.00 6.67
CA HIS A 180 -1.08 -18.35 6.45
C HIS A 180 0.42 -18.37 6.75
N LYS A 181 0.85 -19.40 7.48
CA LYS A 181 2.26 -19.67 7.71
C LYS A 181 2.67 -20.86 6.85
N GLY A 182 3.62 -20.66 5.94
CA GLY A 182 4.24 -21.74 5.19
C GLY A 182 4.93 -22.73 6.13
N ALA A 183 5.03 -24.00 5.69
CA ALA A 183 5.86 -24.96 6.39
C ALA A 183 7.28 -24.39 6.48
N ALA A 184 7.86 -24.35 7.68
CA ALA A 184 9.26 -24.00 7.80
C ALA A 184 10.03 -25.04 6.96
N ASN A 185 10.76 -24.60 5.94
CA ASN A 185 11.82 -25.43 5.40
C ASN A 185 12.83 -25.60 6.53
N SER A 186 12.66 -26.63 7.35
CA SER A 186 13.72 -27.18 8.17
C SER A 186 14.79 -27.57 7.17
N GLY A 187 15.78 -26.71 7.00
CA GLY A 187 16.95 -26.99 6.19
C GLY A 187 17.56 -28.28 6.74
N ALA A 188 17.33 -29.38 6.04
CA ALA A 188 18.10 -30.58 6.19
C ALA A 188 19.52 -30.24 5.72
N SER A 189 20.37 -29.78 6.63
CA SER A 189 21.80 -29.88 6.46
C SER A 189 22.13 -31.37 6.45
N GLY A 190 22.19 -31.97 5.26
CA GLY A 190 22.63 -33.34 5.05
C GLY A 190 24.10 -33.47 5.45
N GLY A 191 24.35 -33.78 6.72
CA GLY A 191 25.60 -34.35 7.19
C GLY A 191 25.59 -35.84 6.86
N ALA A 192 26.43 -36.26 5.93
CA ALA A 192 26.64 -37.65 5.59
C ALA A 192 27.57 -38.31 6.61
N THR A 193 27.01 -39.15 7.48
CA THR A 193 27.64 -40.31 8.18
C THR A 193 26.47 -41.21 8.56
N GLY A 194 26.22 -42.39 7.98
CA GLY A 194 27.10 -43.55 7.94
C GLY A 194 26.78 -44.45 9.15
N GLY A 195 26.03 -45.55 8.95
CA GLY A 195 25.89 -46.63 9.94
C GLY A 195 24.44 -47.09 10.17
N GLY A 196 24.14 -48.33 9.80
CA GLY A 196 22.81 -48.94 9.84
C GLY A 196 22.36 -49.49 11.19
N GLY A 197 21.11 -49.96 11.22
CA GLY A 197 20.51 -50.68 12.34
C GLY A 197 18.98 -50.74 12.20
N GLN A 198 18.45 -51.96 12.15
CA GLN A 198 17.06 -52.29 11.88
C GLN A 198 16.27 -52.58 13.17
N ALA A 199 14.95 -52.40 13.09
CA ALA A 199 13.84 -53.08 13.80
C ALA A 199 12.99 -52.26 14.81
N ASP A 200 11.69 -52.21 14.43
CA ASP A 200 10.44 -52.47 15.15
C ASP A 200 9.89 -51.56 16.26
N GLY A 201 8.60 -51.20 16.09
CA GLY A 201 7.59 -51.40 17.13
C GLY A 201 6.80 -50.18 17.64
N SER A 202 5.58 -50.01 17.08
CA SER A 202 4.31 -49.61 17.76
C SER A 202 4.14 -48.23 18.47
N GLY A 203 2.95 -47.64 18.30
CA GLY A 203 2.29 -46.89 19.39
C GLY A 203 1.89 -45.42 19.17
N ALA A 204 0.71 -45.22 18.55
CA ALA A 204 -0.34 -44.19 18.73
C ALA A 204 -0.11 -42.78 19.38
N SER A 205 -0.75 -41.80 18.71
CA SER A 205 -1.69 -40.76 19.22
C SER A 205 -1.26 -39.32 19.60
N GLY A 206 -2.01 -38.37 19.02
CA GLY A 206 -2.31 -37.01 19.52
C GLY A 206 -1.65 -35.86 18.73
N ALA A 207 -2.30 -34.79 18.27
CA ALA A 207 -3.69 -34.33 18.27
C ALA A 207 -3.83 -33.28 17.15
N VAL A 208 -4.91 -33.33 16.36
CA VAL A 208 -5.24 -32.33 15.34
C VAL A 208 -6.39 -31.47 15.88
N GLY A 209 -6.13 -30.19 16.11
CA GLY A 209 -7.15 -29.20 16.46
C GLY A 209 -7.96 -28.79 15.23
N LEU A 210 -9.19 -29.31 15.12
CA LEU A 210 -10.16 -28.97 14.09
C LEU A 210 -11.15 -27.93 14.67
N ILE A 211 -11.42 -26.84 13.94
CA ILE A 211 -12.61 -26.01 14.17
C ILE A 211 -13.47 -25.99 12.91
N GLY A 212 -14.47 -26.87 12.93
CA GLY A 212 -15.84 -26.77 12.41
C GLY A 212 -16.14 -26.04 11.09
N SER A 213 -16.26 -26.82 10.01
CA SER A 213 -17.18 -26.52 8.90
C SER A 213 -18.32 -27.54 8.95
N ARG A 214 -19.56 -27.09 9.14
CA ARG A 214 -20.76 -27.91 8.92
C ARG A 214 -21.25 -27.69 7.50
N ASN A 215 -21.12 -28.74 6.67
CA ASN A 215 -21.83 -28.86 5.40
C ASN A 215 -22.95 -29.89 5.61
N VAL A 216 -24.17 -29.54 5.20
CA VAL A 216 -25.32 -30.46 5.12
C VAL A 216 -25.65 -30.61 3.63
N PHE A 217 -25.66 -31.86 3.16
CA PHE A 217 -26.06 -32.25 1.81
C PHE A 217 -27.21 -33.26 1.89
N ALA A 218 -28.23 -33.06 1.06
CA ALA A 218 -29.02 -34.06 0.31
C ALA A 218 -30.04 -33.26 -0.52
N GLY A 219 -29.99 -33.25 -1.85
CA GLY A 219 -30.62 -34.23 -2.76
C GLY A 219 -32.03 -33.71 -3.14
N ASP A 220 -32.49 -33.59 -4.38
CA ASP A 220 -32.33 -34.44 -5.55
C ASP A 220 -32.76 -33.68 -6.85
N SER A 221 -32.45 -34.32 -7.97
CA SER A 221 -32.55 -34.02 -9.40
C SER A 221 -33.93 -33.72 -10.02
N SER A 222 -33.96 -33.00 -11.16
CA SER A 222 -34.43 -33.53 -12.47
C SER A 222 -34.39 -32.46 -13.59
N SER A 223 -34.31 -32.97 -14.81
CA SER A 223 -33.98 -32.36 -16.11
C SER A 223 -35.14 -31.66 -16.81
N ALA A 224 -34.86 -30.72 -17.73
CA ALA A 224 -35.47 -30.65 -19.07
C ALA A 224 -34.80 -29.57 -19.94
N GLU A 225 -34.80 -29.87 -21.24
CA GLU A 225 -34.09 -29.27 -22.37
C GLU A 225 -34.75 -27.98 -22.93
N GLY A 226 -34.06 -27.32 -23.87
CA GLY A 226 -34.75 -26.70 -25.01
C GLY A 226 -34.31 -25.31 -25.49
N GLU A 227 -33.39 -25.29 -26.46
CA GLU A 227 -33.34 -24.39 -27.64
C GLU A 227 -33.04 -22.87 -27.46
N SER A 228 -32.52 -22.10 -28.43
CA SER A 228 -31.67 -22.25 -29.63
C SER A 228 -31.67 -20.88 -30.35
N ARG A 229 -30.47 -20.36 -30.70
CA ARG A 229 -30.17 -19.34 -31.76
C ARG A 229 -30.67 -17.90 -31.51
N THR A 230 -29.95 -16.83 -31.87
CA THR A 230 -29.32 -16.52 -33.17
C THR A 230 -28.12 -15.57 -33.07
N SER A 231 -27.28 -15.64 -34.10
CA SER A 231 -26.10 -14.85 -34.43
C SER A 231 -26.39 -13.42 -34.90
N ALA A 232 -25.42 -12.50 -34.74
CA ALA A 232 -24.92 -11.67 -35.85
C ALA A 232 -23.63 -10.92 -35.44
N ALA A 233 -22.59 -11.09 -36.25
CA ALA A 233 -21.40 -10.25 -36.30
C ALA A 233 -21.53 -9.27 -37.47
N PHE A 234 -21.17 -7.99 -37.27
CA PHE A 234 -20.80 -6.96 -38.26
C PHE A 234 -20.26 -5.79 -37.42
N GLY A 235 -19.21 -5.05 -37.73
CA GLY A 235 -18.34 -4.95 -38.90
C GLY A 235 -17.49 -3.69 -38.64
N ALA A 236 -16.21 -3.75 -38.98
CA ALA A 236 -15.30 -2.61 -38.86
C ALA A 236 -15.74 -1.43 -39.74
N ASN A 237 -15.48 -0.21 -39.29
CA ASN A 237 -15.32 0.90 -40.22
C ASN A 237 -14.27 1.90 -39.71
N ALA A 238 -13.14 1.91 -40.40
CA ALA A 238 -12.15 2.97 -40.37
C ALA A 238 -12.50 3.96 -41.49
N ALA A 239 -12.59 5.25 -41.17
CA ALA A 239 -12.65 6.31 -42.17
C ALA A 239 -11.55 7.35 -41.88
N HIS A 240 -10.72 7.49 -42.90
CA HIS A 240 -9.66 8.46 -43.11
C HIS A 240 -10.26 9.81 -43.55
N MET A 241 -9.52 10.91 -43.35
CA MET A 241 -9.66 12.31 -43.85
C MET A 241 -9.68 13.31 -42.67
N ARG A 242 -8.97 14.45 -42.65
CA ARG A 242 -8.03 15.13 -43.57
C ARG A 242 -7.16 16.08 -42.72
N ARG A 243 -5.97 16.41 -43.23
CA ARG A 243 -5.13 17.51 -42.78
C ARG A 243 -5.66 18.85 -43.31
N ASP A 244 -5.08 19.92 -42.75
CA ASP A 244 -5.02 21.32 -43.19
C ASP A 244 -6.03 22.27 -42.51
N GLU A 245 -5.54 23.09 -41.57
CA GLU A 245 -5.24 24.51 -41.84
C GLU A 245 -4.66 25.20 -40.58
N VAL A 246 -3.53 25.88 -40.78
CA VAL A 246 -2.86 26.81 -39.85
C VAL A 246 -3.16 28.22 -40.36
N PRO A 247 -3.49 29.20 -39.50
CA PRO A 247 -3.31 30.60 -39.85
C PRO A 247 -2.18 31.22 -39.02
N THR A 248 -1.13 31.63 -39.74
CA THR A 248 -0.12 32.60 -39.32
C THR A 248 -0.67 34.01 -39.56
N VAL A 249 -0.69 34.88 -38.54
CA VAL A 249 -0.75 36.33 -38.73
C VAL A 249 0.13 37.04 -37.68
N LEU A 250 1.19 37.67 -38.17
CA LEU A 250 1.78 38.92 -37.65
C LEU A 250 1.64 39.93 -38.81
N PRO A 251 1.47 41.25 -38.56
CA PRO A 251 2.64 42.09 -38.26
C PRO A 251 2.36 43.33 -37.38
N GLY A 252 3.44 44.01 -36.99
CA GLY A 252 3.44 45.48 -36.82
C GLY A 252 3.88 45.98 -35.45
N GLY A 253 5.09 46.56 -35.39
CA GLY A 253 5.64 47.22 -34.20
C GLY A 253 5.14 48.64 -33.96
N GLY A 254 5.60 49.23 -32.87
CA GLY A 254 5.39 50.63 -32.52
C GLY A 254 5.88 50.93 -31.11
N GLU A 255 6.96 51.68 -31.03
CA GLU A 255 7.62 52.20 -29.82
C GLU A 255 6.70 53.14 -29.01
N GLY A 256 6.97 53.27 -27.72
CA GLY A 256 6.29 54.23 -26.85
C GLY A 256 6.72 54.15 -25.39
N SER A 257 7.94 54.61 -25.11
CA SER A 257 8.43 54.94 -23.77
C SER A 257 7.56 56.04 -23.13
N ALA A 258 7.19 55.89 -21.84
CA ALA A 258 7.33 56.94 -20.82
C ALA A 258 6.74 56.55 -19.44
N HIS A 259 7.40 57.09 -18.42
CA HIS A 259 6.94 57.33 -17.04
C HIS A 259 7.04 56.20 -16.01
N GLU A 260 8.26 56.01 -15.53
CA GLU A 260 8.55 55.76 -14.12
C GLU A 260 9.00 57.08 -13.46
N VAL A 261 8.24 57.59 -12.49
CA VAL A 261 8.70 58.62 -11.54
C VAL A 261 8.28 58.16 -10.14
N LEU A 262 9.25 57.66 -9.40
CA LEU A 262 9.25 57.60 -7.94
C LEU A 262 9.57 59.00 -7.38
N THR A 263 8.72 59.49 -6.48
CA THR A 263 9.10 60.28 -5.29
C THR A 263 7.96 60.04 -4.28
N GLY A 264 8.16 59.59 -3.04
CA GLY A 264 9.17 59.97 -2.07
C GLY A 264 8.43 60.66 -0.92
N ALA A 265 7.82 59.89 0.00
CA ALA A 265 7.17 60.40 1.20
C ALA A 265 7.99 59.98 2.43
N GLU A 266 8.89 60.86 2.87
CA GLU A 266 9.55 60.76 4.17
C GLU A 266 8.61 61.23 5.28
N ALA A 267 8.44 60.38 6.29
CA ALA A 267 7.76 60.71 7.54
C ALA A 267 8.79 61.26 8.54
N LEU A 268 8.67 62.53 8.91
CA LEU A 268 9.38 63.11 10.06
C LEU A 268 8.56 62.90 11.32
N GLY A 269 9.08 62.03 12.20
CA GLY A 269 8.69 61.99 13.61
C GLY A 269 9.42 63.08 14.39
N ALA A 270 8.69 63.81 15.23
CA ALA A 270 9.26 64.66 16.27
C ALA A 270 8.54 64.37 17.59
N SER A 271 9.28 63.78 18.54
CA SER A 271 8.94 63.70 19.95
C SER A 271 10.23 63.88 20.74
N SER A 272 10.44 65.07 21.30
CA SER A 272 11.11 65.29 22.59
C SER A 272 11.27 66.80 22.84
N ALA A 273 10.61 67.26 23.89
CA ALA A 273 10.97 68.31 24.86
C ALA A 273 9.69 68.86 25.48
#